data_AF-A0A433PPN2-F1
#
_entry.id   AF-A0A433PPN2-F1
#
_cell.length_a   1.000
_cell.length_b   1.000
_cell.length_c   1.000
_cell.angle_alpha   90.00
_cell.angle_beta   90.00
_cell.angle_gamma   90.00
#
_symmetry.space_group_name_H-M   'P 1'
#
loop_
_entity.id
_entity.type
_entity.pdbx_description
1 polymer ?
#
loop_
_entity_poly.entity_id
_entity_poly.type
_entity_poly.pdbx_seq_one_letter_code
_entity_poly.pdbx_strand_id
1 'polypeptide(L)'
;MTGSCGKQKTSAKPQIPTTSRMASGYGYHGGAQPSRSRCHNFWQEFNKCYAMADSPQECLQQRDDYLECLHHTKEIARVSRIKAEELKQTEQRKREEAAAKKAADSAAKSNVARLGIVAEDKEAATAKA
;
A
#
# COMPACT_ATOMS: atom_id res chain seq x y z
N MET A 1 20.96 -76.18 24.50
CA MET A 1 19.74 -75.46 24.94
C MET A 1 19.90 -74.01 24.48
N THR A 2 19.93 -73.76 23.17
CA THR A 2 18.81 -73.26 22.35
C THR A 2 18.18 -72.00 22.96
N GLY A 3 18.53 -70.85 22.37
CA GLY A 3 18.07 -69.54 22.78
C GLY A 3 16.62 -69.24 22.44
N SER A 4 16.16 -68.09 22.91
CA SER A 4 15.00 -67.41 22.35
C SER A 4 15.18 -65.90 22.44
N CYS A 5 15.26 -65.30 21.25
CA CYS A 5 15.19 -63.87 21.00
C CYS A 5 13.70 -63.48 20.98
N GLY A 6 13.22 -62.79 22.02
CA GLY A 6 11.88 -62.22 22.07
C GLY A 6 11.87 -60.75 21.67
N LYS A 7 11.93 -60.45 20.37
CA LYS A 7 11.68 -59.10 19.82
C LYS A 7 10.21 -58.73 20.06
N GLN A 8 9.95 -57.84 21.01
CA GLN A 8 8.66 -57.15 21.11
C GLN A 8 8.58 -56.14 19.96
N LYS A 9 7.81 -56.48 18.92
CA LYS A 9 7.40 -55.52 17.89
C LYS A 9 6.27 -54.67 18.48
N THR A 10 6.60 -53.52 19.07
CA THR A 10 5.60 -52.47 19.24
C THR A 10 5.34 -51.87 17.87
N SER A 11 4.21 -52.27 17.27
CA SER A 11 3.66 -51.65 16.08
C SER A 11 3.27 -50.20 16.40
N ALA A 12 4.24 -49.31 16.36
CA ALA A 12 4.00 -47.87 16.31
C ALA A 12 3.40 -47.56 14.93
N LYS A 13 2.08 -47.69 14.82
CA LYS A 13 1.33 -47.03 13.74
C LYS A 13 1.61 -45.54 13.89
N PRO A 14 2.12 -44.84 12.85
CA PRO A 14 2.16 -43.39 12.89
C PRO A 14 0.70 -42.93 12.98
N GLN A 15 0.33 -42.39 14.14
CA GLN A 15 -0.87 -41.57 14.22
C GLN A 15 -0.57 -40.34 13.39
N ILE A 16 -0.99 -40.37 12.11
CA ILE A 16 -1.13 -39.15 11.33
C ILE A 16 -2.11 -38.30 12.13
N PRO A 17 -1.71 -37.14 12.69
CA PRO A 17 -2.67 -36.30 13.37
C PRO A 17 -3.71 -35.89 12.33
N THR A 18 -4.94 -36.39 12.50
CA THR A 18 -6.12 -36.02 11.71
C THR A 18 -6.60 -34.60 12.02
N THR A 19 -5.71 -33.72 12.46
CA THR A 19 -5.98 -32.29 12.52
C THR A 19 -5.75 -31.71 11.13
N SER A 20 -6.71 -31.97 10.24
CA SER A 20 -7.00 -31.00 9.18
C SER A 20 -7.42 -29.70 9.87
N ARG A 21 -6.43 -28.96 10.34
CA ARG A 21 -6.56 -27.61 10.86
C ARG A 21 -7.07 -26.81 9.67
N MET A 22 -8.30 -26.32 9.75
CA MET A 22 -8.92 -25.46 8.74
C MET A 22 -7.84 -24.54 8.15
N ALA A 23 -7.58 -24.67 6.84
CA ALA A 23 -6.55 -23.92 6.14
C ALA A 23 -6.79 -22.40 6.15
N SER A 24 -7.89 -21.95 6.78
CA SER A 24 -8.41 -20.59 6.92
C SER A 24 -7.44 -19.55 7.53
N GLY A 25 -6.21 -19.91 7.87
CA GLY A 25 -5.21 -18.98 8.42
C GLY A 25 -3.80 -19.11 7.88
N TYR A 26 -3.53 -20.08 7.01
CA TYR A 26 -2.20 -20.34 6.48
C TYR A 26 -1.99 -19.62 5.14
N GLY A 27 -0.93 -18.82 5.06
CA GLY A 27 -0.52 -18.14 3.83
C GLY A 27 0.14 -19.10 2.83
N TYR A 28 0.53 -18.54 1.68
CA TYR A 28 1.10 -19.28 0.55
C TYR A 28 2.31 -20.16 0.90
N HIS A 29 3.07 -19.79 1.94
CA HIS A 29 4.19 -20.56 2.45
C HIS A 29 3.67 -21.53 3.53
N GLY A 30 3.14 -22.67 3.08
CA GLY A 30 2.71 -23.74 3.97
C GLY A 30 3.88 -24.27 4.80
N GLY A 31 3.94 -23.90 6.08
CA GLY A 31 4.66 -24.61 7.14
C GLY A 31 6.18 -24.41 7.21
N ALA A 32 6.63 -23.43 8.01
CA ALA A 32 7.89 -23.46 8.79
C ALA A 32 8.05 -22.19 9.68
N GLN A 33 7.43 -21.08 9.29
CA GLN A 33 7.30 -19.85 10.08
C GLN A 33 5.83 -19.43 10.12
N PRO A 34 5.37 -18.59 11.07
CA PRO A 34 3.96 -18.18 11.13
C PRO A 34 3.62 -17.26 9.95
N SER A 35 3.44 -17.82 8.75
CA SER A 35 2.87 -17.15 7.58
C SER A 35 1.36 -17.03 7.77
N ARG A 36 0.95 -16.33 8.82
CA ARG A 36 -0.45 -15.97 9.05
C ARG A 36 -0.89 -15.06 7.89
N SER A 37 -2.10 -15.26 7.34
CA SER A 37 -2.59 -14.41 6.26
C SER A 37 -2.66 -12.94 6.70
N ARG A 38 -2.44 -11.98 5.77
CA ARG A 38 -2.28 -10.55 6.08
C ARG A 38 -3.37 -9.97 6.98
N CYS A 39 -4.61 -10.41 6.78
CA CYS A 39 -5.80 -9.92 7.53
C CYS A 39 -6.32 -10.91 8.57
N HIS A 40 -5.58 -11.98 8.89
CA HIS A 40 -6.06 -13.01 9.81
C HIS A 40 -6.23 -12.48 11.24
N ASN A 41 -5.47 -11.46 11.67
CA ASN A 41 -5.65 -10.88 13.01
C ASN A 41 -7.05 -10.26 13.16
N PHE A 42 -7.48 -9.45 12.20
CA PHE A 42 -8.84 -8.87 12.19
C PHE A 42 -9.94 -9.94 12.06
N TRP A 43 -9.68 -10.99 11.28
CA TRP A 43 -10.58 -12.14 11.20
C TRP A 43 -10.72 -12.84 12.56
N GLN A 44 -9.64 -13.06 13.30
CA GLN A 44 -9.69 -13.67 14.62
C GLN A 44 -10.50 -12.83 15.60
N GLU A 45 -10.34 -11.50 15.59
CA GLU A 45 -11.14 -10.60 16.45
C GLU A 45 -12.63 -10.60 16.07
N PHE A 46 -12.95 -10.61 14.77
CA PHE A 46 -14.33 -10.76 14.32
C PHE A 46 -14.94 -12.10 14.75
N ASN A 47 -14.21 -13.22 14.60
CA ASN A 47 -14.69 -14.54 15.02
C ASN A 47 -14.88 -14.63 16.54
N LYS A 48 -14.00 -14.02 17.33
CA LYS A 48 -14.15 -13.94 18.79
C LYS A 48 -15.42 -13.18 19.17
N CYS A 49 -15.68 -12.03 18.54
CA CYS A 49 -16.89 -11.27 18.78
C CYS A 49 -18.14 -12.07 18.36
N TYR A 50 -18.12 -12.62 17.15
CA TYR A 50 -19.23 -13.36 16.57
C TYR A 50 -19.58 -14.64 17.36
N ALA A 51 -18.58 -15.29 17.96
CA ALA A 51 -18.79 -16.46 18.82
C ALA A 51 -19.45 -16.11 20.18
N MET A 52 -19.37 -14.85 20.60
CA MET A 52 -19.88 -14.38 21.90
C MET A 52 -21.16 -13.55 21.78
N ALA A 53 -21.57 -13.16 20.57
CA ALA A 53 -22.71 -12.29 20.32
C ALA A 53 -23.97 -13.09 19.97
N ASP A 54 -25.12 -12.64 20.47
CA ASP A 54 -26.44 -13.21 20.13
C ASP A 54 -26.93 -12.69 18.77
N SER A 55 -26.47 -11.49 18.36
CA SER A 55 -26.83 -10.87 17.09
C SER A 55 -25.60 -10.47 16.26
N PRO A 56 -25.62 -10.67 14.93
CA PRO A 56 -24.52 -10.26 14.04
C PRO A 56 -24.25 -8.74 14.02
N GLN A 57 -25.18 -7.92 14.54
CA GLN A 57 -25.06 -6.47 14.56
C GLN A 57 -24.17 -5.95 15.69
N GLU A 58 -23.90 -6.76 16.71
CA GLU A 58 -23.01 -6.37 17.81
C GLU A 58 -21.52 -6.34 17.37
N CYS A 59 -21.18 -7.07 16.30
CA CYS A 59 -19.81 -7.22 15.81
C CYS A 59 -19.52 -6.44 14.53
N LEU A 60 -20.30 -5.39 14.23
CA LEU A 60 -20.15 -4.59 13.02
C LEU A 60 -18.78 -3.89 12.95
N GLN A 61 -18.26 -3.41 14.07
CA GLN A 61 -16.96 -2.74 14.11
C GLN A 61 -15.82 -3.68 13.69
N GLN A 62 -15.76 -4.87 14.28
CA GLN A 62 -14.74 -5.88 14.00
C GLN A 62 -14.89 -6.43 12.58
N ARG A 63 -16.12 -6.56 12.08
CA ARG A 63 -16.40 -6.92 10.69
C ARG A 63 -15.88 -5.85 9.73
N ASP A 64 -16.15 -4.58 10.02
CA ASP A 64 -15.76 -3.48 9.15
C ASP A 64 -14.25 -3.32 9.08
N ASP A 65 -13.52 -3.60 10.17
CA ASP A 65 -12.06 -3.63 10.19
C ASP A 65 -11.50 -4.79 9.37
N TYR A 66 -12.13 -5.97 9.41
CA TYR A 66 -11.76 -7.10 8.56
C TYR A 66 -11.97 -6.80 7.07
N LEU A 67 -13.10 -6.17 6.72
CA LEU A 67 -13.42 -5.78 5.35
C LEU A 67 -12.54 -4.62 4.85
N GLU A 68 -12.17 -3.69 5.72
CA GLU A 68 -11.21 -2.65 5.44
C GLU A 68 -9.85 -3.26 5.11
N CYS A 69 -9.33 -4.18 5.93
CA CYS A 69 -8.05 -4.82 5.65
C CYS A 69 -8.06 -5.58 4.31
N LEU A 70 -9.18 -6.19 3.92
CA LEU A 70 -9.26 -6.97 2.69
C LEU A 70 -9.30 -6.10 1.42
N HIS A 71 -10.00 -4.97 1.47
CA HIS A 71 -10.31 -4.16 0.29
C HIS A 71 -9.66 -2.78 0.29
N HIS A 72 -9.11 -2.33 1.43
CA HIS A 72 -8.46 -1.03 1.62
C HIS A 72 -9.25 0.16 1.09
N THR A 73 -10.59 0.11 1.11
CA THR A 73 -11.45 1.12 0.48
C THR A 73 -11.26 2.50 1.12
N LYS A 74 -11.21 2.55 2.45
CA LYS A 74 -10.99 3.79 3.23
C LYS A 74 -9.59 4.34 2.98
N GLU A 75 -8.57 3.48 2.94
CA GLU A 75 -7.18 3.87 2.69
C GLU A 75 -6.99 4.41 1.26
N ILE A 76 -7.51 3.72 0.25
CA ILE A 76 -7.46 4.16 -1.15
C ILE A 76 -8.16 5.51 -1.30
N ALA A 77 -9.32 5.69 -0.68
CA ALA A 77 -10.05 6.97 -0.70
C ALA A 77 -9.24 8.10 -0.05
N ARG A 78 -8.55 7.83 1.07
CA ARG A 78 -7.71 8.81 1.76
C ARG A 78 -6.49 9.20 0.92
N VAL A 79 -5.75 8.21 0.41
CA VAL A 79 -4.57 8.43 -0.43
C VAL A 79 -4.95 9.20 -1.70
N SER A 80 -6.11 8.90 -2.28
CA SER A 80 -6.60 9.63 -3.47
C SER A 80 -6.86 11.11 -3.17
N ARG A 81 -7.42 11.44 -2.00
CA ARG A 81 -7.61 12.84 -1.59
C ARG A 81 -6.29 13.56 -1.40
N ILE A 82 -5.34 12.95 -0.71
CA ILE A 82 -4.01 13.53 -0.47
C ILE A 82 -3.30 13.80 -1.80
N LYS A 83 -3.28 12.82 -2.70
CA LYS A 83 -2.67 12.98 -4.03
C LYS A 83 -3.34 14.09 -4.84
N ALA A 84 -4.67 14.20 -4.79
CA ALA A 84 -5.39 15.26 -5.48
C ALA A 84 -5.03 16.65 -4.94
N GLU A 85 -4.85 16.80 -3.63
CA GLU A 85 -4.40 18.05 -3.01
C GLU A 85 -2.95 18.37 -3.35
N GLU A 86 -2.05 17.39 -3.30
CA GLU A 86 -0.65 17.55 -3.70
C GLU A 86 -0.54 18.03 -5.16
N LEU A 87 -1.31 17.43 -6.07
CA LEU A 87 -1.34 17.85 -7.48
C LEU A 87 -1.78 19.31 -7.61
N LYS A 88 -2.87 19.72 -6.95
CA LYS A 88 -3.34 21.11 -6.95
C LYS A 88 -2.27 22.08 -6.43
N GLN A 89 -1.60 21.75 -5.33
CA GLN A 89 -0.53 22.57 -4.78
C GLN A 89 0.69 22.65 -5.71
N THR A 90 1.06 21.55 -6.37
CA THR A 90 2.17 21.56 -7.33
C THR A 90 1.85 22.41 -8.56
N GLU A 91 0.62 22.37 -9.05
CA GLU A 91 0.19 23.23 -10.16
C GLU A 91 0.17 24.70 -9.77
N GLN A 92 -0.31 25.04 -8.56
CA GLN A 92 -0.26 26.40 -8.03
C GLN A 92 1.18 26.90 -7.92
N ARG A 93 2.07 26.14 -7.29
CA ARG A 93 3.50 26.47 -7.21
C ARG A 93 4.12 26.69 -8.59
N LYS A 94 3.85 25.80 -9.56
CA LYS A 94 4.34 25.97 -10.94
C LYS A 94 3.81 27.23 -11.60
N ARG A 95 2.54 27.60 -11.38
CA ARG A 95 1.94 28.83 -11.93
C ARG A 95 2.55 30.08 -11.28
N GLU A 96 2.76 30.06 -9.97
CA GLU A 96 3.40 31.14 -9.22
C GLU A 96 4.87 31.30 -9.64
N GLU A 97 5.63 30.21 -9.76
CA GLU A 97 7.00 30.23 -10.28
C GLU A 97 7.05 30.75 -11.72
N ALA A 98 6.13 30.32 -12.58
CA ALA A 98 6.05 30.83 -13.95
C ALA A 98 5.68 32.33 -13.99
N ALA A 99 4.80 32.79 -13.11
CA ALA A 99 4.47 34.20 -12.98
C ALA A 99 5.63 35.03 -12.44
N ALA A 100 6.34 34.52 -11.42
CA ALA A 100 7.53 35.14 -10.86
C ALA A 100 8.68 35.23 -11.88
N LYS A 101 8.90 34.17 -12.67
CA LYS A 101 9.86 34.17 -13.78
C LYS A 101 9.48 35.20 -14.85
N LYS A 102 8.22 35.23 -15.29
CA LYS A 102 7.73 36.25 -16.25
C LYS A 102 7.89 37.67 -15.71
N ALA A 103 7.61 37.90 -14.42
CA ALA A 103 7.80 39.18 -13.77
C ALA A 103 9.30 39.57 -13.72
N ALA A 104 10.17 38.64 -13.32
CA ALA A 104 11.61 38.85 -13.31
C ALA A 104 12.18 39.13 -14.71
N ASP A 105 11.74 38.39 -15.74
CA ASP A 105 12.14 38.62 -17.13
C ASP A 105 11.66 39.99 -17.64
N SER A 106 10.42 40.38 -17.30
CA SER A 106 9.90 41.71 -17.65
C SER A 106 10.66 42.84 -16.96
N ALA A 107 11.00 42.66 -15.67
CA ALA A 107 11.81 43.60 -14.91
C ALA A 107 13.23 43.69 -15.48
N ALA A 108 13.86 42.55 -15.81
CA ALA A 108 15.16 42.51 -16.45
C ALA A 108 15.16 43.26 -17.80
N LYS A 109 14.17 43.01 -18.68
CA LYS A 109 14.01 43.74 -19.95
C LYS A 109 13.86 45.25 -19.76
N SER A 110 13.07 45.68 -18.77
CA SER A 110 12.91 47.10 -18.44
C SER A 110 14.21 47.75 -17.94
N ASN A 111 15.01 47.02 -17.17
CA ASN A 111 16.29 47.50 -16.65
C ASN A 111 17.42 47.47 -17.69
N VAL A 112 17.42 46.52 -18.63
CA VAL A 112 18.42 46.43 -19.72
C VAL A 112 18.40 47.70 -20.59
N ALA A 113 17.20 48.22 -20.91
CA ALA A 113 17.08 49.50 -21.63
C ALA A 113 17.68 50.69 -20.85
N ARG A 114 17.59 50.67 -19.51
CA ARG A 114 18.15 51.72 -18.63
C ARG A 114 19.67 51.61 -18.47
N LEU A 115 20.23 50.41 -18.60
CA LEU A 115 21.67 50.15 -18.50
C LEU A 115 22.43 50.33 -19.82
N GLY A 116 21.75 50.69 -20.92
CA GLY A 116 22.39 50.99 -22.20
C GLY A 116 23.00 49.77 -22.91
N ILE A 117 22.61 48.55 -22.53
CA ILE A 117 23.08 47.31 -23.17
C ILE A 117 22.10 46.97 -24.29
N VAL A 118 22.52 47.14 -25.54
CA VAL A 118 21.69 46.85 -26.74
C VAL A 118 21.47 45.34 -26.87
N ALA A 119 20.21 44.90 -26.83
CA ALA A 119 19.84 43.53 -27.16
C ALA A 119 19.67 43.41 -28.69
N GLU A 120 20.60 42.75 -29.38
CA GLU A 120 20.41 42.35 -30.79
C GLU A 120 19.58 41.06 -30.84
N ASP A 121 18.25 41.18 -30.76
CA ASP A 121 17.35 40.07 -31.10
C ASP A 121 17.26 39.95 -32.63
N LYS A 122 18.33 39.42 -33.27
CA LYS A 122 18.29 39.02 -34.68
C LYS A 122 17.49 37.74 -34.79
N GLU A 123 16.25 37.93 -35.22
CA GLU A 123 15.34 36.95 -35.78
C GLU A 123 16.06 36.08 -36.81
N ALA A 124 16.46 34.88 -36.38
CA ALA A 124 16.86 33.78 -37.25
C ALA A 124 15.61 33.28 -38.00
N ALA A 125 15.09 34.06 -38.95
CA ALA A 125 13.94 33.66 -39.78
C ALA A 125 13.99 34.19 -41.22
N THR A 126 15.16 34.26 -41.85
CA THR A 126 15.26 34.26 -43.34
C THR A 126 16.49 33.49 -43.78
N ALA A 127 16.53 32.20 -43.47
CA ALA A 127 17.41 31.22 -44.12
C ALA A 127 16.56 30.30 -45.00
N LYS A 128 16.07 30.82 -46.13
CA LYS A 128 15.70 30.07 -47.36
C LYS A 128 15.11 31.04 -48.39
N ALA A 129 15.96 31.49 -49.31
CA ALA A 129 15.74 31.68 -50.75
C ALA A 129 16.88 32.50 -51.32
#